data_AF-X1TTG4-F1
#
_entry.id   AF-X1TTG4-F1
#
_cell.length_a   1.000
_cell.length_b   1.000
_cell.length_c   1.000
_cell.angle_alpha   90.00
_cell.angle_beta   90.00
_cell.angle_gamma   90.00
#
_symmetry.space_group_name_H-M   'P 1'
#
loop_
_entity.id
_entity.type
_entity.pdbx_description
1 polymer ?
#
loop_
_entity_poly.entity_id
_entity_poly.type
_entity_poly.pdbx_seq_one_letter_code
_entity_poly.pdbx_strand_id
1 'polypeptide(L)'
;MIKGYDYVSPLYLRHKYDATITNSIVYPLTRALTGLRVRQPIGGDFGFSGKLVKSFLDKDVWGTDVARYGIDIWMTATAINEGYKVCQSFLGAKIHDAKDPGKDLAPMFKQVVGTLFHLMCDYENHWKQITRAKPPAVYGFRSEASPEPVALNRKLLVDKFRKGLMDNRDYWLTFLPRERIRQLEKVARLPFDGFSLSQTLWIKTVYDFAVAYRQRKAAPSEVRDQLLESLVPIYFGRTASFAIETRDMPTYEAEEVIERL
;
A
#
# COMPACT_ATOMS: atom_id res chain seq x y z
N MET A 1 21.57 5.76 -18.03
CA MET A 1 20.72 6.50 -17.06
C MET A 1 21.47 7.71 -16.54
N ILE A 2 20.76 8.84 -16.41
CA ILE A 2 21.33 10.10 -15.93
C ILE A 2 21.88 9.89 -14.50
N LYS A 3 23.10 10.38 -14.22
CA LYS A 3 23.75 10.38 -12.89
C LYS A 3 23.99 9.00 -12.23
N GLY A 4 23.95 7.91 -12.99
CA GLY A 4 24.31 6.57 -12.51
C GLY A 4 23.29 5.91 -11.57
N TYR A 5 22.02 6.35 -11.61
CA TYR A 5 20.91 5.65 -10.98
C TYR A 5 20.51 4.41 -11.78
N ASP A 6 19.90 3.46 -11.09
CA ASP A 6 19.52 2.14 -11.59
C ASP A 6 18.02 1.92 -11.64
N TYR A 7 17.28 2.60 -10.75
CA TYR A 7 15.82 2.68 -10.76
C TYR A 7 15.36 4.13 -10.50
N VAL A 8 14.45 4.64 -11.32
CA VAL A 8 13.83 5.96 -11.19
C VAL A 8 12.34 5.74 -10.99
N SER A 9 11.85 6.07 -9.81
CA SER A 9 10.42 6.01 -9.45
C SER A 9 9.77 7.38 -9.72
N PRO A 10 8.46 7.45 -10.03
CA PRO A 10 7.83 8.73 -10.28
C PRO A 10 7.47 9.40 -8.95
N LEU A 11 7.31 10.72 -9.01
CA LEU A 11 6.78 11.53 -7.92
C LEU A 11 5.74 12.49 -8.49
N TYR A 12 4.48 12.13 -8.29
CA TYR A 12 3.32 12.92 -8.71
C TYR A 12 2.72 13.73 -7.59
N LEU A 13 2.15 14.89 -7.93
CA LEU A 13 1.10 15.52 -7.13
C LEU A 13 -0.20 14.74 -7.34
N ARG A 14 -0.86 14.39 -6.25
CA ARG A 14 -2.12 13.64 -6.24
C ARG A 14 -3.07 14.24 -5.23
N HIS A 15 -4.36 14.18 -5.52
CA HIS A 15 -5.37 14.56 -4.55
C HIS A 15 -5.31 13.61 -3.34
N LYS A 16 -5.58 14.11 -2.13
CA LYS A 16 -5.51 13.33 -0.87
C LYS A 16 -6.30 12.02 -0.89
N TYR A 17 -7.35 11.93 -1.71
CA TYR A 17 -8.21 10.76 -1.84
C TYR A 17 -7.90 9.85 -3.03
N ASP A 18 -6.87 10.18 -3.79
CA ASP A 18 -6.34 9.31 -4.82
C ASP A 18 -5.30 8.34 -4.24
N ALA A 19 -4.96 7.28 -5.00
CA ALA A 19 -3.93 6.31 -4.67
C ALA A 19 -4.07 5.73 -3.24
N THR A 20 -5.30 5.44 -2.82
CA THR A 20 -5.62 5.01 -1.45
C THR A 20 -4.87 3.74 -1.01
N ILE A 21 -4.62 2.80 -1.94
CA ILE A 21 -3.76 1.62 -1.69
C ILE A 21 -2.32 2.07 -1.40
N THR A 22 -1.76 2.97 -2.22
CA THR A 22 -0.41 3.51 -1.99
C THR A 22 -0.31 4.17 -0.62
N ASN A 23 -1.23 5.10 -0.34
CA ASN A 23 -1.18 5.96 0.84
C ASN A 23 -1.46 5.19 2.13
N SER A 24 -2.32 4.18 2.09
CA SER A 24 -2.77 3.48 3.30
C SER A 24 -1.92 2.28 3.68
N ILE A 25 -1.26 1.62 2.71
CA ILE A 25 -0.49 0.39 3.00
C ILE A 25 0.85 0.33 2.29
N VAL A 26 0.90 0.54 0.97
CA VAL A 26 2.10 0.19 0.20
C VAL A 26 3.26 1.14 0.54
N TYR A 27 3.04 2.46 0.51
CA TYR A 27 4.09 3.42 0.85
C TYR A 27 4.60 3.24 2.28
N PRO A 28 3.75 3.25 3.33
CA PRO A 28 4.23 3.08 4.70
C PRO A 28 4.97 1.76 4.91
N LEU A 29 4.44 0.65 4.37
CA LEU A 29 5.06 -0.65 4.56
C LEU A 29 6.36 -0.79 3.76
N THR A 30 6.43 -0.33 2.51
CA THR A 30 7.69 -0.28 1.75
C THR A 30 8.74 0.59 2.43
N ARG A 31 8.34 1.76 2.95
CA ARG A 31 9.22 2.65 3.73
C ARG A 31 9.79 1.94 4.95
N ALA A 32 8.94 1.24 5.71
CA ALA A 32 9.35 0.50 6.90
C ALA A 32 10.26 -0.69 6.56
N LEU A 33 9.96 -1.43 5.49
CA LEU A 33 10.70 -2.64 5.12
C LEU A 33 12.03 -2.34 4.41
N THR A 34 12.12 -1.24 3.68
CA THR A 34 13.31 -0.95 2.84
C THR A 34 14.17 0.19 3.37
N GLY A 35 13.64 0.99 4.30
CA GLY A 35 14.33 2.18 4.80
C GLY A 35 14.47 3.30 3.76
N LEU A 36 13.75 3.24 2.64
CA LEU A 36 13.76 4.29 1.61
C LEU A 36 12.36 4.87 1.42
N ARG A 37 12.23 6.19 1.48
CA ARG A 37 10.94 6.91 1.32
C ARG A 37 10.58 7.11 -0.16
N VAL A 38 10.44 6.01 -0.91
CA VAL A 38 9.92 6.07 -2.28
C VAL A 38 8.41 6.27 -2.21
N ARG A 39 7.95 7.50 -2.43
CA ARG A 39 6.58 7.93 -2.16
C ARG A 39 5.49 7.21 -2.97
N GLN A 40 5.79 6.79 -4.19
CA GLN A 40 4.86 6.15 -5.11
C GLN A 40 5.45 4.84 -5.64
N PRO A 41 5.58 3.81 -4.78
CA PRO A 41 6.21 2.54 -5.12
C PRO A 41 5.38 1.70 -6.12
N ILE A 42 4.15 2.12 -6.44
CA ILE A 42 3.28 1.55 -7.48
C ILE A 42 2.89 2.60 -8.54
N GLY A 43 3.83 3.48 -8.89
CA GLY A 43 3.56 4.66 -9.71
C GLY A 43 3.35 4.43 -11.20
N GLY A 44 3.56 3.21 -11.72
CA GLY A 44 3.36 2.81 -13.13
C GLY A 44 4.36 3.37 -14.15
N ASP A 45 4.99 4.51 -13.86
CA ASP A 45 6.02 5.12 -14.72
C ASP A 45 7.40 4.98 -14.08
N PHE A 46 8.37 4.42 -14.78
CA PHE A 46 9.68 4.14 -14.22
C PHE A 46 10.79 4.16 -15.28
N GLY A 47 12.02 4.35 -14.82
CA GLY A 47 13.22 4.14 -15.62
C GLY A 47 14.15 3.15 -14.93
N PHE A 48 14.73 2.21 -15.68
CA PHE A 48 15.68 1.23 -15.15
C PHE A 48 16.93 1.11 -16.02
N SER A 49 18.05 0.78 -15.38
CA SER A 49 19.31 0.50 -16.08
C SER A 49 19.27 -0.89 -16.72
N GLY A 50 20.06 -1.11 -17.79
CA GLY A 50 20.14 -2.42 -18.44
C GLY A 50 20.58 -3.55 -17.50
N LYS A 51 21.43 -3.26 -16.49
CA LYS A 51 21.79 -4.27 -15.47
C LYS A 51 20.61 -4.66 -14.57
N LEU A 52 19.77 -3.70 -14.19
CA LEU A 52 18.60 -3.96 -13.37
C LEU A 52 17.55 -4.76 -14.16
N VAL A 53 17.38 -4.46 -15.45
CA VAL A 53 16.51 -5.24 -16.34
C VAL A 53 16.95 -6.70 -16.39
N LYS A 54 18.25 -6.98 -16.59
CA LYS A 54 18.77 -8.36 -16.56
C LYS A 54 18.43 -9.06 -15.24
N SER A 55 18.69 -8.38 -14.12
CA SER A 55 18.39 -8.90 -12.79
C SER A 55 16.90 -9.15 -12.55
N PHE A 56 16.00 -8.39 -13.17
CA PHE A 56 14.57 -8.67 -13.13
C PHE A 56 14.22 -9.90 -13.97
N LEU A 57 14.76 -10.01 -15.18
CA LEU A 57 14.51 -11.11 -16.11
C LEU A 57 14.98 -12.47 -15.58
N ASP A 58 16.05 -12.49 -14.79
CA ASP A 58 16.61 -13.71 -14.19
C ASP A 58 15.75 -14.30 -13.05
N LYS A 59 14.68 -13.60 -12.62
CA LYS A 59 13.83 -14.03 -11.50
C LYS A 59 12.64 -14.87 -11.96
N ASP A 60 12.37 -15.96 -11.25
CA ASP A 60 11.22 -16.82 -11.51
C ASP A 60 9.95 -16.33 -10.78
N VAL A 61 9.35 -15.27 -11.31
CA VAL A 61 8.15 -14.64 -10.73
C VAL A 61 6.99 -14.50 -11.72
N TRP A 62 7.23 -14.85 -12.99
CA TRP A 62 6.33 -14.54 -14.11
C TRP A 62 5.01 -15.32 -14.08
N GLY A 63 4.94 -16.42 -13.33
CA GLY A 63 3.71 -17.17 -13.07
C GLY A 63 2.87 -16.67 -11.88
N THR A 64 3.28 -15.58 -11.21
CA THR A 64 2.67 -15.11 -9.95
C THR A 64 1.90 -13.80 -10.14
N ASP A 65 1.29 -13.28 -9.06
CA ASP A 65 0.65 -11.95 -9.06
C ASP A 65 1.61 -10.79 -9.39
N VAL A 66 2.92 -11.03 -9.32
CA VAL A 66 3.95 -10.10 -9.81
C VAL A 66 3.73 -9.79 -11.29
N ALA A 67 3.34 -10.74 -12.13
CA ALA A 67 3.10 -10.48 -13.56
C ALA A 67 1.76 -9.76 -13.85
N ARG A 68 1.05 -9.32 -12.81
CA ARG A 68 -0.23 -8.60 -12.89
C ARG A 68 -0.08 -7.21 -12.24
N TYR A 69 -0.99 -6.79 -11.36
CA TYR A 69 -0.85 -5.51 -10.64
C TYR A 69 0.31 -5.48 -9.64
N GLY A 70 0.91 -6.62 -9.30
CA GLY A 70 2.05 -6.70 -8.38
C GLY A 70 3.39 -6.21 -8.96
N ILE A 71 3.49 -5.99 -10.27
CA ILE A 71 4.78 -5.76 -10.94
C ILE A 71 5.50 -4.50 -10.41
N ASP A 72 4.77 -3.41 -10.19
CA ASP A 72 5.36 -2.12 -9.84
C ASP A 72 6.00 -2.16 -8.44
N ILE A 73 5.27 -2.73 -7.47
CA ILE A 73 5.77 -2.86 -6.10
C ILE A 73 6.93 -3.86 -6.04
N TRP A 74 6.85 -4.93 -6.82
CA TRP A 74 7.93 -5.89 -6.94
C TRP A 74 9.19 -5.23 -7.47
N MET A 75 9.13 -4.53 -8.60
CA MET A 75 10.27 -3.84 -9.19
C MET A 75 10.88 -2.83 -8.20
N THR A 76 10.04 -2.00 -7.57
CA THR A 76 10.50 -0.99 -6.62
C THR A 76 11.21 -1.62 -5.41
N ALA A 77 10.57 -2.57 -4.75
CA ALA A 77 11.13 -3.16 -3.53
C ALA A 77 12.33 -4.06 -3.83
N THR A 78 12.34 -4.82 -4.93
CA THR A 78 13.50 -5.61 -5.37
C THR A 78 14.69 -4.70 -5.67
N ALA A 79 14.50 -3.61 -6.41
CA ALA A 79 15.59 -2.67 -6.69
C ALA A 79 16.24 -2.14 -5.40
N ILE A 80 15.43 -1.78 -4.40
CA ILE A 80 15.94 -1.26 -3.12
C ILE A 80 16.66 -2.35 -2.32
N ASN A 81 16.02 -3.51 -2.13
CA ASN A 81 16.56 -4.58 -1.28
C ASN A 81 17.86 -5.20 -1.86
N GLU A 82 18.02 -5.17 -3.19
CA GLU A 82 19.22 -5.68 -3.87
C GLU A 82 20.31 -4.63 -4.06
N GLY A 83 20.16 -3.45 -3.43
CA GLY A 83 21.20 -2.44 -3.35
C GLY A 83 21.39 -1.61 -4.62
N TYR A 84 20.42 -1.62 -5.54
CA TYR A 84 20.44 -0.75 -6.70
C TYR A 84 20.25 0.72 -6.30
N LYS A 85 20.84 1.64 -7.07
CA LYS A 85 20.71 3.07 -6.81
C LYS A 85 19.33 3.58 -7.24
N VAL A 86 18.53 4.00 -6.27
CA VAL A 86 17.16 4.48 -6.50
C VAL A 86 17.04 6.00 -6.33
N CYS A 87 16.38 6.67 -7.25
CA CYS A 87 15.92 8.05 -7.11
C CYS A 87 14.46 8.21 -7.50
N GLN A 88 13.93 9.40 -7.27
CA GLN A 88 12.61 9.81 -7.76
C GLN A 88 12.72 10.95 -8.76
N SER A 89 11.80 10.98 -9.73
CA SER A 89 11.64 12.11 -10.64
C SER A 89 10.25 12.70 -10.47
N PHE A 90 10.18 14.01 -10.26
CA PHE A 90 8.93 14.75 -10.21
C PHE A 90 8.35 14.86 -11.63
N LEU A 91 7.08 14.47 -11.78
CA LEU A 91 6.40 14.38 -13.08
C LEU A 91 5.10 15.21 -13.15
N GLY A 92 4.87 16.11 -12.18
CA GLY A 92 3.69 16.97 -12.16
C GLY A 92 2.46 16.34 -11.52
N ALA A 93 1.29 16.90 -11.80
CA ALA A 93 0.02 16.31 -11.40
C ALA A 93 -0.23 15.03 -12.20
N LYS A 94 -0.62 13.94 -11.51
CA LYS A 94 -1.08 12.75 -12.22
C LYS A 94 -2.48 13.00 -12.77
N ILE A 95 -2.64 12.82 -14.08
CA ILE A 95 -3.93 12.84 -14.77
C ILE A 95 -4.24 11.38 -15.15
N HIS A 96 -5.33 10.83 -14.61
CA HIS A 96 -5.84 9.51 -14.95
C HIS A 96 -7.32 9.43 -14.58
N ASP A 97 -8.04 8.48 -15.19
CA ASP A 97 -9.43 8.23 -14.85
C ASP A 97 -9.57 7.86 -13.38
N ALA A 98 -10.28 8.68 -12.61
CA ALA A 98 -10.51 8.45 -11.19
C ALA A 98 -11.23 7.12 -10.98
N LYS A 99 -10.59 6.20 -10.25
CA LYS A 99 -11.19 4.91 -9.85
C LYS A 99 -11.90 5.07 -8.51
N ASP A 100 -13.11 4.53 -8.36
CA ASP A 100 -13.80 4.52 -7.07
C ASP A 100 -13.18 3.41 -6.20
N PRO A 101 -12.51 3.74 -5.07
CA PRO A 101 -11.87 2.73 -4.24
C PRO A 101 -12.81 1.66 -3.75
N GLY A 102 -14.09 1.99 -3.54
CA GLY A 102 -15.09 1.02 -3.14
C GLY A 102 -15.40 0.01 -4.23
N LYS A 103 -15.38 0.39 -5.52
CA LYS A 103 -15.86 -0.46 -6.62
C LYS A 103 -14.72 -1.21 -7.32
N ASP A 104 -13.59 -0.56 -7.54
CA ASP A 104 -12.64 -1.00 -8.58
C ASP A 104 -11.30 -1.53 -8.04
N LEU A 105 -11.05 -1.39 -6.73
CA LEU A 105 -9.70 -1.58 -6.17
C LEU A 105 -9.46 -2.93 -5.47
N ALA A 106 -10.48 -3.75 -5.22
CA ALA A 106 -10.29 -5.01 -4.48
C ALA A 106 -9.33 -6.01 -5.18
N PRO A 107 -9.44 -6.28 -6.50
CA PRO A 107 -8.50 -7.17 -7.19
C PRO A 107 -7.06 -6.62 -7.20
N MET A 108 -6.91 -5.31 -7.41
CA MET A 108 -5.61 -4.64 -7.37
C MET A 108 -4.99 -4.70 -5.98
N PHE A 109 -5.79 -4.47 -4.93
CA PHE A 109 -5.35 -4.56 -3.54
C PHE A 109 -4.75 -5.92 -3.22
N LYS A 110 -5.45 -7.01 -3.59
CA LYS A 110 -4.98 -8.38 -3.34
C LYS A 110 -3.59 -8.60 -3.95
N GLN A 111 -3.45 -8.34 -5.25
CA GLN A 111 -2.19 -8.62 -5.96
C GLN A 111 -1.04 -7.77 -5.41
N VAL A 112 -1.25 -6.47 -5.22
CA VAL A 112 -0.21 -5.56 -4.72
C VAL A 112 0.23 -5.90 -3.29
N VAL A 113 -0.73 -6.11 -2.38
CA VAL A 113 -0.44 -6.39 -0.97
C VAL A 113 0.13 -7.81 -0.80
N GLY A 114 -0.38 -8.78 -1.57
CA GLY A 114 0.15 -10.15 -1.61
C GLY A 114 1.61 -10.18 -2.07
N THR A 115 1.94 -9.46 -3.15
CA THR A 115 3.32 -9.29 -3.61
C THR A 115 4.20 -8.65 -2.53
N LEU A 116 3.71 -7.61 -1.84
CA LEU A 116 4.48 -6.96 -0.78
C LEU A 116 4.72 -7.89 0.43
N PHE A 117 3.72 -8.68 0.84
CA PHE A 117 3.90 -9.68 1.89
C PHE A 117 4.82 -10.82 1.48
N HIS A 118 4.82 -11.21 0.21
CA HIS A 118 5.79 -12.17 -0.33
C HIS A 118 7.22 -11.63 -0.24
N LEU A 119 7.44 -10.39 -0.68
CA LEU A 119 8.75 -9.72 -0.60
C LEU A 119 9.21 -9.52 0.85
N MET A 120 8.28 -9.29 1.78
CA MET A 120 8.58 -9.29 3.21
C MET A 120 9.07 -10.66 3.70
N CYS A 121 8.63 -11.76 3.11
CA CYS A 121 9.19 -13.08 3.43
C CYS A 121 10.58 -13.27 2.83
N ASP A 122 10.80 -12.83 1.59
CA ASP A 122 12.04 -13.07 0.85
C ASP A 122 13.21 -12.22 1.36
N TYR A 123 12.93 -10.97 1.75
CA TYR A 123 13.93 -10.03 2.24
C TYR A 123 13.94 -9.90 3.78
N GLU A 124 13.54 -10.97 4.50
CA GLU A 124 13.51 -10.99 5.99
C GLU A 124 14.81 -10.51 6.63
N ASN A 125 15.94 -10.98 6.12
CA ASN A 125 17.24 -10.60 6.67
C ASN A 125 17.58 -9.13 6.44
N HIS A 126 17.05 -8.52 5.38
CA HIS A 126 17.29 -7.11 5.06
C HIS A 126 16.45 -6.20 5.96
N TRP A 127 15.13 -6.39 5.98
CA TRP A 127 14.25 -5.46 6.69
C TRP A 127 14.41 -5.52 8.21
N LYS A 128 14.88 -6.63 8.78
CA LYS A 128 15.24 -6.72 10.20
C LYS A 128 16.35 -5.76 10.62
N GLN A 129 17.19 -5.33 9.68
CA GLN A 129 18.29 -4.39 9.92
C GLN A 129 17.87 -2.93 9.73
N ILE A 130 16.65 -2.69 9.24
CA ILE A 130 16.14 -1.34 8.98
C ILE A 130 15.64 -0.74 10.30
N THR A 131 16.28 0.34 10.72
CA THR A 131 15.92 1.09 11.94
C THR A 131 15.39 2.49 11.64
N ARG A 132 15.57 2.98 10.41
CA ARG A 132 15.13 4.30 9.97
C ARG A 132 14.91 4.34 8.46
N ALA A 133 14.06 5.26 8.02
CA ALA A 133 13.86 5.55 6.61
C ALA A 133 14.51 6.87 6.20
N LYS A 134 15.17 6.90 5.04
CA LYS A 134 15.80 8.10 4.46
C LYS A 134 15.11 8.52 3.15
N PRO A 135 15.08 9.81 2.81
CA PRO A 135 14.61 10.24 1.50
C PRO A 135 15.58 9.81 0.38
N PRO A 136 15.09 9.33 -0.77
CA PRO A 136 15.91 9.19 -1.97
C PRO A 136 16.25 10.56 -2.56
N ALA A 137 17.21 10.61 -3.49
CA ALA A 137 17.40 11.81 -4.30
C ALA A 137 16.17 12.08 -5.16
N VAL A 138 15.79 13.34 -5.31
CA VAL A 138 14.66 13.77 -6.14
C VAL A 138 15.16 14.70 -7.24
N TYR A 139 14.73 14.42 -8.47
CA TYR A 139 15.00 15.23 -9.66
C TYR A 139 13.71 15.73 -10.31
N GLY A 140 13.81 16.63 -11.28
CA GLY A 140 12.67 17.21 -11.99
C GLY A 140 12.25 18.57 -11.43
N PHE A 141 11.51 19.32 -12.23
CA PHE A 141 10.99 20.64 -11.86
C PHE A 141 9.62 20.49 -11.21
N ARG A 142 9.42 21.10 -10.05
CA ARG A 142 8.10 21.16 -9.44
C ARG A 142 7.17 21.99 -10.32
N SER A 143 6.01 21.43 -10.64
CA SER A 143 4.93 22.10 -11.34
C SER A 143 3.89 22.54 -10.32
N GLU A 144 3.29 23.72 -10.53
CA GLU A 144 2.20 24.26 -9.71
C GLU A 144 0.82 23.67 -10.07
N ALA A 145 0.77 22.75 -11.04
CA ALA A 145 -0.47 22.12 -11.45
C ALA A 145 -1.13 21.39 -10.27
N SER A 146 -2.35 21.79 -9.94
CA SER A 146 -3.14 21.14 -8.90
C SER A 146 -3.69 19.80 -9.42
N PRO A 147 -3.67 18.73 -8.60
CA PRO A 147 -4.27 17.46 -8.99
C PRO A 147 -5.79 17.58 -9.09
N GLU A 148 -6.40 16.77 -9.97
CA GLU A 148 -7.85 16.72 -10.12
C GLU A 148 -8.52 16.24 -8.83
N PRO A 149 -9.64 16.87 -8.41
CA PRO A 149 -10.38 16.44 -7.23
C PRO A 149 -10.90 15.01 -7.39
N VAL A 150 -10.66 14.18 -6.37
CA VAL A 150 -11.21 12.82 -6.30
C VAL A 150 -12.28 12.77 -5.22
N ALA A 151 -13.51 12.42 -5.60
CA ALA A 151 -14.61 12.21 -4.67
C ALA A 151 -14.62 10.79 -4.13
N LEU A 152 -14.79 10.63 -2.81
CA LEU A 152 -14.98 9.33 -2.16
C LEU A 152 -16.38 9.20 -1.59
N ASN A 153 -17.02 8.07 -1.88
CA ASN A 153 -18.24 7.67 -1.18
C ASN A 153 -17.88 7.07 0.19
N ARG A 154 -17.63 7.95 1.17
CA ARG A 154 -17.26 7.57 2.55
C ARG A 154 -18.28 6.62 3.18
N LYS A 155 -19.58 6.85 2.95
CA LYS A 155 -20.65 6.02 3.52
C LYS A 155 -20.59 4.59 2.98
N LEU A 156 -20.42 4.44 1.67
CA LEU A 156 -20.23 3.13 1.05
C LEU A 156 -19.01 2.40 1.60
N LEU A 157 -17.90 3.09 1.85
CA LEU A 157 -16.70 2.47 2.45
C LEU A 157 -16.94 1.97 3.87
N VAL A 158 -17.63 2.76 4.70
CA VAL A 158 -18.03 2.34 6.07
C VAL A 158 -18.98 1.14 6.03
N ASP A 159 -19.97 1.16 5.13
CA ASP A 159 -20.92 0.06 4.98
C ASP A 159 -20.22 -1.23 4.50
N LYS A 160 -19.26 -1.12 3.57
CA LYS A 160 -18.43 -2.25 3.13
C LYS A 160 -17.54 -2.80 4.23
N PHE A 161 -16.96 -1.94 5.08
CA PHE A 161 -16.23 -2.38 6.27
C PHE A 161 -17.13 -3.16 7.22
N ARG A 162 -18.31 -2.63 7.56
CA ARG A 162 -19.27 -3.28 8.48
C ARG A 162 -19.75 -4.62 7.94
N LYS A 163 -20.14 -4.67 6.66
CA LYS A 163 -20.53 -5.91 5.98
C LYS A 163 -19.39 -6.93 6.01
N GLY A 164 -18.19 -6.51 5.60
CA GLY A 164 -17.04 -7.41 5.58
C GLY A 164 -16.62 -7.89 6.97
N LEU A 165 -16.83 -7.11 8.03
CA LEU A 165 -16.65 -7.58 9.40
C LEU A 165 -17.62 -8.72 9.73
N MET A 166 -18.89 -8.60 9.36
CA MET A 166 -19.88 -9.68 9.57
C MET A 166 -19.49 -10.93 8.77
N ASP A 167 -19.16 -10.76 7.50
CA ASP A 167 -18.89 -11.86 6.57
C ASP A 167 -17.59 -12.62 6.91
N ASN A 168 -16.57 -11.94 7.45
CA ASN A 168 -15.23 -12.52 7.68
C ASN A 168 -14.90 -12.81 9.14
N ARG A 169 -15.81 -12.53 10.09
CA ARG A 169 -15.53 -12.58 11.53
C ARG A 169 -14.96 -13.93 11.99
N ASP A 170 -15.62 -15.02 11.61
CA ASP A 170 -15.26 -16.35 12.07
C ASP A 170 -13.96 -16.83 11.41
N TYR A 171 -13.73 -16.43 10.16
CA TYR A 171 -12.45 -16.64 9.49
C TYR A 171 -11.32 -15.89 10.19
N TRP A 172 -11.52 -14.62 10.55
CA TRP A 172 -10.54 -13.84 11.30
C TRP A 172 -10.21 -14.43 12.67
N LEU A 173 -11.17 -15.05 13.36
CA LEU A 173 -10.94 -15.73 14.65
C LEU A 173 -9.94 -16.90 14.55
N THR A 174 -9.67 -17.41 13.35
CA THR A 174 -8.71 -18.50 13.15
C THR A 174 -7.25 -18.05 13.21
N PHE A 175 -6.95 -16.75 13.05
CA PHE A 175 -5.57 -16.25 12.99
C PHE A 175 -5.33 -14.88 13.63
N LEU A 176 -6.35 -14.02 13.75
CA LEU A 176 -6.21 -12.75 14.46
C LEU A 176 -6.33 -12.96 15.97
N PRO A 177 -5.58 -12.19 16.78
CA PRO A 177 -5.82 -12.14 18.22
C PRO A 177 -7.27 -11.75 18.51
N ARG A 178 -7.91 -12.38 19.51
CA ARG A 178 -9.31 -12.06 19.88
C ARG A 178 -9.53 -10.57 20.18
N GLU A 179 -8.53 -9.91 20.77
CA GLU A 179 -8.59 -8.48 21.04
C GLU A 179 -8.60 -7.63 19.76
N ARG A 180 -7.92 -8.06 18.69
CA ARG A 180 -7.96 -7.39 17.39
C ARG A 180 -9.39 -7.34 16.85
N ILE A 181 -10.10 -8.46 16.94
CA ILE A 181 -11.48 -8.58 16.46
C ILE A 181 -12.42 -7.71 17.31
N ARG A 182 -12.29 -7.73 18.64
CA ARG A 182 -13.08 -6.85 19.53
C ARG A 182 -12.86 -5.37 19.21
N GLN A 183 -11.62 -4.97 18.89
CA GLN A 183 -11.31 -3.59 18.49
C GLN A 183 -11.98 -3.23 17.18
N LEU A 184 -11.96 -4.11 16.17
CA LEU A 184 -12.66 -3.90 14.90
C LEU A 184 -14.19 -3.85 15.08
N GLU A 185 -14.77 -4.72 15.93
CA GLU A 185 -16.20 -4.70 16.28
C GLU A 185 -16.61 -3.38 16.94
N LYS A 186 -15.77 -2.82 17.83
CA LYS A 186 -16.00 -1.50 18.44
C LYS A 186 -16.04 -0.41 17.37
N VAL A 187 -15.11 -0.42 16.41
CA VAL A 187 -15.08 0.54 15.30
C VAL A 187 -16.35 0.43 14.45
N ALA A 188 -16.84 -0.77 14.17
CA ALA A 188 -18.04 -0.98 13.36
C ALA A 188 -19.32 -0.38 13.99
N ARG A 189 -19.36 -0.28 15.32
CA ARG A 189 -20.47 0.32 16.09
C ARG A 189 -20.45 1.85 16.13
N LEU A 190 -19.33 2.49 15.75
CA LEU A 190 -19.26 3.94 15.72
C LEU A 190 -20.26 4.52 14.70
N PRO A 191 -20.89 5.67 14.99
CA PRO A 191 -21.72 6.37 14.02
C PRO A 191 -20.86 6.83 12.84
N PHE A 192 -21.49 7.07 11.69
CA PHE A 192 -20.77 7.44 10.47
C PHE A 192 -19.87 8.68 10.65
N ASP A 193 -20.38 9.75 11.24
CA ASP A 193 -19.62 10.99 11.43
C ASP A 193 -18.48 10.86 12.46
N GLY A 194 -18.58 9.89 13.36
CA GLY A 194 -17.54 9.56 14.34
C GLY A 194 -16.73 8.32 13.97
N PHE A 195 -16.87 7.80 12.74
CA PHE A 195 -16.23 6.57 12.34
C PHE A 195 -14.71 6.76 12.27
N SER A 196 -13.98 6.00 13.08
CA SER A 196 -12.53 6.10 13.16
C SER A 196 -11.88 4.75 13.47
N LEU A 197 -11.17 4.23 12.47
CA LEU A 197 -10.21 3.14 12.59
C LEU A 197 -8.83 3.76 12.80
N SER A 198 -8.35 3.70 14.04
CA SER A 198 -7.09 4.35 14.43
C SER A 198 -5.89 3.79 13.66
N GLN A 199 -4.87 4.62 13.43
CA GLN A 199 -3.64 4.22 12.75
C GLN A 199 -2.97 3.03 13.45
N THR A 200 -2.92 3.02 14.78
CA THR A 200 -2.36 1.91 15.55
C THR A 200 -3.13 0.60 15.34
N LEU A 201 -4.47 0.65 15.31
CA LEU A 201 -5.29 -0.54 15.03
C LEU A 201 -5.03 -1.03 13.61
N TRP A 202 -5.00 -0.12 12.63
CA TRP A 202 -4.69 -0.45 11.23
C TRP A 202 -3.33 -1.15 11.10
N ILE A 203 -2.26 -0.52 11.61
CA ILE A 203 -0.88 -1.01 11.51
C ILE A 203 -0.78 -2.41 12.12
N LYS A 204 -1.27 -2.59 13.35
CA LYS A 204 -1.22 -3.90 14.00
C LYS A 204 -2.01 -4.96 13.22
N THR A 205 -3.15 -4.59 12.65
CA THR A 205 -3.94 -5.50 11.79
C THR A 205 -3.13 -5.92 10.57
N VAL A 206 -2.50 -4.98 9.85
CA VAL A 206 -1.68 -5.29 8.67
C VAL A 206 -0.54 -6.26 9.03
N TYR A 207 0.13 -6.05 10.17
CA TYR A 207 1.17 -6.98 10.63
C TYR A 207 0.61 -8.35 11.05
N ASP A 208 -0.55 -8.41 11.71
CA ASP A 208 -1.23 -9.68 12.04
C ASP A 208 -1.51 -10.48 10.74
N PHE A 209 -1.96 -9.80 9.68
CA PHE A 209 -2.16 -10.40 8.35
C PHE A 209 -0.85 -10.81 7.68
N ALA A 210 0.22 -10.01 7.78
CA ALA A 210 1.53 -10.36 7.22
C ALA A 210 2.13 -11.61 7.88
N VAL A 211 1.99 -11.75 9.21
CA VAL A 211 2.38 -12.95 9.94
C VAL A 211 1.56 -14.16 9.47
N ALA A 212 0.25 -14.01 9.37
CA ALA A 212 -0.64 -15.07 8.92
C ALA A 212 -0.41 -15.44 7.44
N TYR A 213 0.05 -14.51 6.60
CA TYR A 213 0.47 -14.76 5.23
C TYR A 213 1.75 -15.59 5.19
N ARG A 214 2.76 -15.22 5.99
CA ARG A 214 4.03 -15.96 6.12
C ARG A 214 3.79 -17.40 6.57
N GLN A 215 2.93 -17.62 7.56
CA GLN A 215 2.58 -18.96 8.04
C GLN A 215 1.94 -19.84 6.96
N ARG A 216 1.33 -19.21 5.95
CA ARG A 216 0.67 -19.87 4.81
C ARG A 216 1.48 -19.75 3.51
N LYS A 217 2.78 -19.40 3.58
CA LYS A 217 3.64 -19.22 2.40
C LYS A 217 3.65 -20.47 1.51
N ALA A 218 3.69 -21.66 2.11
CA ALA A 218 3.68 -22.94 1.40
C ALA A 218 2.28 -23.49 1.09
N ALA A 219 1.21 -22.81 1.50
CA ALA A 219 -0.16 -23.24 1.20
C ALA A 219 -0.50 -22.98 -0.29
N PRO A 220 -1.58 -23.55 -0.82
CA PRO A 220 -2.11 -23.17 -2.13
C PRO A 220 -2.43 -21.68 -2.25
N SER A 221 -2.40 -21.12 -3.47
CA SER A 221 -2.70 -19.71 -3.74
C SER A 221 -4.03 -19.25 -3.18
N GLU A 222 -5.04 -20.11 -3.27
CA GLU A 222 -6.43 -19.82 -2.89
C GLU A 222 -6.55 -19.49 -1.40
N VAL A 223 -5.71 -20.12 -0.58
CA VAL A 223 -5.66 -19.89 0.87
C VAL A 223 -5.06 -18.50 1.18
N ARG A 224 -4.04 -18.08 0.42
CA ARG A 224 -3.45 -16.74 0.54
C ARG A 224 -4.37 -15.67 -0.03
N ASP A 225 -5.09 -16.00 -1.09
CA ASP A 225 -6.07 -15.13 -1.71
C ASP A 225 -7.24 -14.84 -0.77
N GLN A 226 -7.82 -15.87 -0.14
CA GLN A 226 -8.86 -15.69 0.87
C GLN A 226 -8.39 -14.80 2.03
N LEU A 227 -7.14 -14.98 2.47
CA LEU A 227 -6.55 -14.14 3.51
C LEU A 227 -6.52 -12.67 3.05
N LEU A 228 -5.99 -12.37 1.87
CA LEU A 228 -5.87 -11.01 1.34
C LEU A 228 -7.24 -10.39 1.04
N GLU A 229 -8.19 -11.16 0.53
CA GLU A 229 -9.56 -10.74 0.27
C GLU A 229 -10.27 -10.35 1.58
N SER A 230 -10.04 -11.11 2.66
CA SER A 230 -10.58 -10.78 3.97
C SER A 230 -9.95 -9.52 4.60
N LEU A 231 -8.84 -8.98 4.08
CA LEU A 231 -8.25 -7.71 4.52
C LEU A 231 -8.93 -6.48 3.86
N VAL A 232 -9.51 -6.67 2.68
CA VAL A 232 -10.09 -5.58 1.87
C VAL A 232 -11.13 -4.76 2.64
N PRO A 233 -12.08 -5.35 3.40
CA PRO A 233 -13.04 -4.56 4.17
C PRO A 233 -12.38 -3.65 5.22
N ILE A 234 -11.31 -4.12 5.87
CA ILE A 234 -10.57 -3.34 6.86
C ILE A 234 -9.85 -2.16 6.18
N TYR A 235 -9.30 -2.39 4.99
CA TYR A 235 -8.75 -1.32 4.15
C TYR A 235 -9.80 -0.26 3.78
N PHE A 236 -11.05 -0.66 3.47
CA PHE A 236 -12.13 0.32 3.27
C PHE A 236 -12.41 1.13 4.53
N GLY A 237 -12.40 0.50 5.70
CA GLY A 237 -12.49 1.18 6.99
C GLY A 237 -11.35 2.19 7.20
N ARG A 238 -10.11 1.81 6.90
CA ARG A 238 -8.97 2.74 6.99
C ARG A 238 -9.13 3.93 6.04
N THR A 239 -9.54 3.68 4.80
CA THR A 239 -9.77 4.70 3.78
C THR A 239 -10.88 5.67 4.19
N ALA A 240 -11.99 5.15 4.71
CA ALA A 240 -13.09 5.97 5.24
C ALA A 240 -12.62 6.86 6.40
N SER A 241 -11.87 6.28 7.34
CA SER A 241 -11.36 7.00 8.51
C SER A 241 -10.42 8.13 8.12
N PHE A 242 -9.51 7.88 7.17
CA PHE A 242 -8.64 8.91 6.61
C PHE A 242 -9.45 10.02 5.92
N ALA A 243 -10.47 9.66 5.14
CA ALA A 243 -11.30 10.63 4.45
C ALA A 243 -12.15 11.50 5.39
N ILE A 244 -12.57 10.95 6.54
CA ILE A 244 -13.26 11.70 7.61
C ILE A 244 -12.27 12.62 8.33
N GLU A 245 -11.11 12.09 8.76
CA GLU A 245 -10.07 12.85 9.48
C GLU A 245 -9.56 14.06 8.67
N THR A 246 -9.38 13.87 7.36
CA THR A 246 -8.76 14.88 6.48
C THR A 246 -9.79 15.70 5.69
N ARG A 247 -11.09 15.62 6.00
CA ARG A 247 -12.16 16.27 5.21
C ARG A 247 -11.86 17.75 4.94
N ASP A 248 -11.55 18.47 6.03
CA ASP A 248 -11.38 19.92 6.03
C ASP A 248 -9.89 20.33 5.86
N MET A 249 -9.01 19.36 5.59
CA MET A 249 -7.58 19.59 5.35
C MET A 249 -7.29 19.77 3.85
N PRO A 250 -6.41 20.69 3.45
CA PRO A 250 -5.85 20.70 2.10
C PRO A 250 -4.96 19.47 1.85
N THR A 251 -4.69 19.16 0.58
CA THR A 251 -3.93 17.97 0.18
C THR A 251 -2.54 17.89 0.82
N TYR A 252 -1.85 19.02 1.01
CA TYR A 252 -0.51 19.05 1.61
C TYR A 252 -0.53 18.72 3.11
N GLU A 253 -1.58 19.10 3.86
CA GLU A 253 -1.72 18.72 5.28
C GLU A 253 -2.12 17.24 5.43
N ALA A 254 -2.97 16.74 4.53
CA ALA A 254 -3.34 15.33 4.50
C ALA A 254 -2.12 14.42 4.25
N GLU A 255 -1.09 14.91 3.57
CA GLU A 255 0.18 14.20 3.38
C GLU A 255 0.92 13.96 4.71
N GLU A 256 0.88 14.90 5.65
CA GLU A 256 1.49 14.73 6.97
C GLU A 256 0.80 13.60 7.76
N VAL A 257 -0.51 13.41 7.55
CA VAL A 257 -1.25 12.28 8.14
C VAL A 257 -0.75 10.94 7.60
N ILE A 258 -0.39 10.87 6.32
CA ILE A 258 0.18 9.68 5.67
C ILE A 258 1.60 9.42 6.20
N GLU A 259 2.41 10.46 6.39
CA GLU A 259 3.79 10.33 6.88
C GLU A 259 3.91 9.85 8.34
N ARG A 260 2.81 9.94 9.11
CA ARG A 260 2.69 9.40 10.47
C ARG A 260 2.38 7.89 10.53
N LEU A 261 1.97 7.27 9.41
CA LEU A 261 1.83 5.81 9.28
C LEU A 261 3.19 5.13 9.16
#